data_AF-A0A953S2L6-F1
#
_entry.id   AF-A0A953S2L6-F1
#
_cell.length_a   1.000
_cell.length_b   1.000
_cell.length_c   1.000
_cell.angle_alpha   90.00
_cell.angle_beta   90.00
_cell.angle_gamma   90.00
#
_symmetry.space_group_name_H-M   'P 1'
#
loop_
_entity.id
_entity.type
_entity.pdbx_description
1 polymer ?
#
loop_
_entity_poly.entity_id
_entity_poly.type
_entity_poly.pdbx_seq_one_letter_code
_entity_poly.pdbx_strand_id
1 'polypeptide(L)'
;MTLHKISIGLATGLAMVLCASLPAHAEIDLSGSWAAINHEDALERGGGPNPVDWAGLPFNEAGRAKALSFSQSTISMPERICWFQTQWHIAAGPFSLRMWAVPDPITGKVQAWVVGAWETRAPMTIWMDGRPHPGKNAPHDQTGFTTGVWNGNELIATTTHIKTGYIRRNGAASSDQATITTHFLRHGDLLTVALLMDDPVYLTEPYILTRSYNLSTNPVAIGGPPCIVGDEGVESGRVPHYLPGKNPFVDEMTQLYGIPEEASLGGAETMYPEFRDKIKDKFKLPAKCPKNCANAGGN
;
A
#
# COMPACT_ATOMS: atom_id res chain seq x y z
N MET A 1 85.21 -31.81 -6.97
CA MET A 1 84.40 -31.48 -8.16
C MET A 1 83.39 -32.60 -8.37
N THR A 2 82.27 -32.54 -7.66
CA THR A 2 81.05 -33.36 -7.87
C THR A 2 79.97 -32.86 -6.88
N LEU A 3 79.05 -32.02 -7.37
CA LEU A 3 77.89 -31.57 -6.60
C LEU A 3 76.90 -32.72 -6.43
N HIS A 4 76.53 -33.04 -5.18
CA HIS A 4 75.38 -33.88 -4.87
C HIS A 4 74.11 -33.02 -4.87
N LYS A 5 73.14 -33.37 -5.72
CA LYS A 5 71.83 -32.73 -5.80
C LYS A 5 70.94 -33.25 -4.66
N ILE A 6 70.49 -32.36 -3.79
CA ILE A 6 69.41 -32.61 -2.83
C ILE A 6 68.09 -32.46 -3.59
N SER A 7 67.28 -33.53 -3.64
CA SER A 7 65.91 -33.49 -4.17
C SER A 7 64.95 -33.37 -2.98
N ILE A 8 64.39 -32.17 -2.81
CA ILE A 8 63.29 -31.91 -1.86
C ILE A 8 62.01 -32.33 -2.56
N GLY A 9 61.40 -33.43 -2.09
CA GLY A 9 60.07 -33.86 -2.51
C GLY A 9 59.03 -32.86 -2.02
N LEU A 10 58.39 -32.17 -2.96
CA LEU A 10 57.33 -31.20 -2.71
C LEU A 10 56.03 -31.97 -2.37
N ALA A 11 55.70 -32.09 -1.08
CA ALA A 11 54.39 -32.54 -0.65
C ALA A 11 53.40 -31.36 -0.72
N THR A 12 52.80 -31.14 -1.89
CA THR A 12 51.77 -30.12 -2.07
C THR A 12 50.42 -30.68 -1.59
N GLY A 13 50.16 -30.54 -0.28
CA GLY A 13 48.83 -30.74 0.28
C GLY A 13 47.92 -29.58 -0.11
N LEU A 14 47.10 -29.76 -1.14
CA LEU A 14 46.06 -28.82 -1.52
C LEU A 14 44.92 -28.92 -0.49
N ALA A 15 44.97 -28.09 0.55
CA ALA A 15 43.84 -27.88 1.46
C ALA A 15 42.76 -27.12 0.69
N MET A 16 41.84 -27.87 0.08
CA MET A 16 40.64 -27.35 -0.56
C MET A 16 39.70 -26.87 0.55
N VAL A 17 39.85 -25.61 0.96
CA VAL A 17 38.88 -24.93 1.83
C VAL A 17 37.57 -24.88 1.06
N LEU A 18 36.65 -25.78 1.38
CA LEU A 18 35.25 -25.62 1.01
C LEU A 18 34.77 -24.35 1.72
N CYS A 19 34.79 -23.23 1.00
CA CYS A 19 33.90 -22.11 1.30
C CYS A 19 32.47 -22.62 1.11
N ALA A 20 31.93 -23.30 2.13
CA ALA A 20 30.50 -23.40 2.29
C ALA A 20 30.02 -21.96 2.41
N SER A 21 29.52 -21.40 1.30
CA SER A 21 28.74 -20.18 1.31
C SER A 21 27.52 -20.47 2.16
N LEU A 22 27.61 -20.21 3.46
CA LEU A 22 26.42 -19.96 4.25
C LEU A 22 25.64 -18.89 3.47
N PRO A 23 24.34 -19.09 3.19
CA PRO A 23 23.57 -18.02 2.60
C PRO A 23 23.75 -16.81 3.52
N ALA A 24 24.42 -15.78 3.01
CA ALA A 24 24.44 -14.51 3.69
C ALA A 24 22.97 -14.07 3.70
N HIS A 25 22.31 -14.17 4.86
CA HIS A 25 21.01 -13.59 5.06
C HIS A 25 21.20 -12.09 4.88
N ALA A 26 20.84 -11.59 3.70
CA ALA A 26 21.09 -10.23 3.28
C ALA A 26 20.00 -9.29 3.85
N GLU A 27 19.66 -9.50 5.13
CA GLU A 27 18.72 -8.67 5.85
C GLU A 27 19.29 -7.25 5.91
N ILE A 28 18.55 -6.29 5.38
CA ILE A 28 18.94 -4.89 5.40
C ILE A 28 18.26 -4.17 6.55
N ASP A 29 18.97 -3.25 7.20
CA ASP A 29 18.34 -2.39 8.19
C ASP A 29 17.36 -1.43 7.49
N LEU A 30 16.07 -1.51 7.84
CA LEU A 30 15.03 -0.61 7.34
C LEU A 30 14.82 0.61 8.27
N SER A 31 15.56 0.69 9.38
CA SER A 31 15.41 1.76 10.35
C SER A 31 15.68 3.12 9.73
N GLY A 32 14.77 4.06 9.96
CA GLY A 32 14.90 5.40 9.37
C GLY A 32 13.62 6.20 9.40
N SER A 33 13.78 7.49 9.11
CA SER A 33 12.70 8.39 8.74
C SER A 33 12.63 8.44 7.22
N TRP A 34 11.52 8.01 6.65
CA TRP A 34 11.30 7.85 5.22
C TRP A 34 10.29 8.92 4.77
N ALA A 35 10.79 10.03 4.24
CA ALA A 35 9.99 11.15 3.76
C ALA A 35 9.23 10.75 2.48
N ALA A 36 7.91 10.95 2.48
CA ALA A 36 7.09 10.70 1.30
C ALA A 36 7.46 11.66 0.16
N ILE A 37 7.68 11.12 -1.05
CA ILE A 37 8.02 11.95 -2.21
C ILE A 37 6.76 12.57 -2.84
N ASN A 38 5.61 11.87 -2.78
CA ASN A 38 4.30 12.37 -3.23
C ASN A 38 4.23 12.86 -4.69
N HIS A 39 5.12 12.40 -5.57
CA HIS A 39 5.12 12.76 -7.00
C HIS A 39 4.21 11.87 -7.86
N GLU A 40 3.73 10.78 -7.28
CA GLU A 40 2.84 9.78 -7.90
C GLU A 40 1.43 9.87 -7.28
N ASP A 41 0.40 9.70 -8.10
CA ASP A 41 -1.01 9.65 -7.69
C ASP A 41 -1.44 10.80 -6.75
N ALA A 42 -1.05 12.04 -7.08
CA ALA A 42 -1.27 13.21 -6.23
C ALA A 42 -2.74 13.43 -5.85
N LEU A 43 -3.69 13.08 -6.73
CA LEU A 43 -5.12 13.12 -6.40
C LEU A 43 -5.49 12.07 -5.36
N GLU A 44 -5.06 10.81 -5.54
CA GLU A 44 -5.35 9.73 -4.60
C GLU A 44 -4.75 10.00 -3.21
N ARG A 45 -3.48 10.45 -3.16
CA ARG A 45 -2.74 10.71 -1.91
C ARG A 45 -3.15 12.02 -1.25
N GLY A 46 -3.34 13.08 -2.04
CA GLY A 46 -3.50 14.45 -1.57
C GLY A 46 -4.94 14.94 -1.62
N GLY A 47 -5.29 15.65 -2.71
CA GLY A 47 -6.55 16.40 -2.85
C GLY A 47 -7.83 15.56 -2.84
N GLY A 48 -7.73 14.25 -3.01
CA GLY A 48 -8.85 13.33 -3.07
C GLY A 48 -9.16 12.93 -4.51
N PRO A 49 -9.42 11.64 -4.78
CA PRO A 49 -9.89 11.19 -6.08
C PRO A 49 -11.27 11.75 -6.41
N ASN A 50 -11.59 11.85 -7.71
CA ASN A 50 -12.94 12.20 -8.11
C ASN A 50 -13.90 11.07 -7.69
N PRO A 51 -15.16 11.39 -7.36
CA PRO A 51 -16.23 10.40 -7.32
C PRO A 51 -16.21 9.52 -8.59
N VAL A 52 -16.47 8.22 -8.41
CA VAL A 52 -16.63 7.27 -9.52
C VAL A 52 -15.37 7.18 -10.43
N ASP A 53 -14.20 7.56 -9.91
CA ASP A 53 -12.91 7.33 -10.56
C ASP A 53 -12.26 6.05 -9.99
N TRP A 54 -12.64 4.92 -10.57
CA TRP A 54 -12.16 3.58 -10.21
C TRP A 54 -11.47 2.87 -11.38
N ALA A 55 -11.06 3.63 -12.40
CA ALA A 55 -10.21 3.10 -13.45
C ALA A 55 -8.96 2.46 -12.84
N GLY A 56 -8.64 1.25 -13.29
CA GLY A 56 -7.54 0.44 -12.77
C GLY A 56 -7.82 -0.25 -11.43
N LEU A 57 -9.04 -0.19 -10.90
CA LEU A 57 -9.45 -1.08 -9.80
C LEU A 57 -10.12 -2.33 -10.37
N PRO A 58 -9.70 -3.56 -9.97
CA PRO A 58 -10.25 -4.80 -10.50
C PRO A 58 -11.60 -5.18 -9.87
N PHE A 59 -12.55 -4.25 -9.83
CA PHE A 59 -13.84 -4.50 -9.18
C PHE A 59 -14.63 -5.66 -9.80
N ASN A 60 -15.19 -6.49 -8.93
CA ASN A 60 -16.36 -7.30 -9.25
C ASN A 60 -17.66 -6.47 -9.13
N GLU A 61 -18.81 -7.09 -9.36
CA GLU A 61 -20.11 -6.41 -9.26
C GLU A 61 -20.40 -5.90 -7.85
N ALA A 62 -20.07 -6.68 -6.81
CA ALA A 62 -20.30 -6.30 -5.41
C ALA A 62 -19.44 -5.09 -4.98
N GLY A 63 -18.16 -5.07 -5.38
CA GLY A 63 -17.26 -3.95 -5.12
C GLY A 63 -17.74 -2.67 -5.79
N ARG A 64 -18.16 -2.76 -7.05
CA ARG A 64 -18.73 -1.63 -7.80
C ARG A 64 -20.04 -1.14 -7.19
N ALA A 65 -20.95 -2.03 -6.82
CA ALA A 65 -22.21 -1.68 -6.17
C ALA A 65 -21.98 -1.00 -4.81
N LYS A 66 -21.01 -1.50 -4.03
CA LYS A 66 -20.62 -0.89 -2.75
C LYS A 66 -20.08 0.51 -2.96
N ALA A 67 -19.18 0.70 -3.93
CA ALA A 67 -18.60 2.00 -4.23
C ALA A 67 -19.65 2.99 -4.77
N LEU A 68 -20.58 2.55 -5.61
CA LEU A 68 -21.68 3.37 -6.11
C LEU A 68 -22.67 3.80 -5.01
N SER A 69 -22.80 3.03 -3.92
CA SER A 69 -23.64 3.42 -2.78
C SER A 69 -23.00 4.48 -1.87
N PHE A 70 -21.70 4.74 -2.02
CA PHE A 70 -20.95 5.62 -1.16
C PHE A 70 -21.22 7.09 -1.47
N SER A 71 -21.50 7.86 -0.42
CA SER A 71 -21.56 9.33 -0.47
C SER A 71 -20.37 9.92 0.27
N GLN A 72 -19.70 10.91 -0.30
CA GLN A 72 -18.55 11.55 0.33
C GLN A 72 -18.88 12.15 1.70
N SER A 73 -20.11 12.63 1.92
CA SER A 73 -20.56 13.14 3.22
C SER A 73 -20.49 12.09 4.33
N THR A 74 -20.30 10.82 4.01
CA THR A 74 -20.01 9.75 4.98
C THR A 74 -18.77 10.05 5.81
N ILE A 75 -17.68 10.55 5.22
CA ILE A 75 -16.44 10.82 5.96
C ILE A 75 -16.55 12.10 6.80
N SER A 76 -17.52 12.96 6.47
CA SER A 76 -17.84 14.20 7.19
C SER A 76 -18.78 13.99 8.38
N MET A 77 -19.26 12.76 8.61
CA MET A 77 -20.09 12.46 9.78
C MET A 77 -19.23 12.56 11.05
N PRO A 78 -19.71 13.17 12.15
CA PRO A 78 -18.95 13.22 13.42
C PRO A 78 -18.47 11.85 13.91
N GLU A 79 -19.24 10.80 13.68
CA GLU A 79 -18.89 9.42 14.05
C GLU A 79 -17.79 8.79 13.15
N ARG A 80 -17.47 9.42 12.02
CA ARG A 80 -16.57 8.89 10.98
C ARG A 80 -15.42 9.82 10.59
N ILE A 81 -15.40 11.06 11.05
CA ILE A 81 -14.26 11.99 10.84
C ILE A 81 -12.94 11.34 11.30
N CYS A 82 -12.97 10.70 12.46
CA CYS A 82 -11.83 9.96 13.01
C CYS A 82 -11.88 8.46 12.69
N TRP A 83 -12.51 8.08 11.58
CA TRP A 83 -12.54 6.68 11.16
C TRP A 83 -11.12 6.20 10.87
N PHE A 84 -10.69 5.30 11.74
CA PHE A 84 -9.39 4.66 11.64
C PHE A 84 -9.25 3.85 10.35
N GLN A 85 -8.15 4.05 9.65
CA GLN A 85 -7.84 3.44 8.36
C GLN A 85 -7.17 2.08 8.56
N THR A 86 -7.36 1.17 7.59
CA THR A 86 -6.63 -0.11 7.57
C THR A 86 -5.16 0.10 7.26
N GLN A 87 -4.35 -0.96 7.40
CA GLN A 87 -2.93 -0.90 7.07
C GLN A 87 -2.63 -0.64 5.58
N TRP A 88 -3.61 -0.78 4.70
CA TRP A 88 -3.51 -0.29 3.31
C TRP A 88 -3.10 1.19 3.24
N HIS A 89 -3.54 1.98 4.23
CA HIS A 89 -3.30 3.42 4.28
C HIS A 89 -1.86 3.81 4.67
N ILE A 90 -0.97 2.84 4.97
CA ILE A 90 0.47 3.11 5.13
C ILE A 90 1.03 3.78 3.87
N ALA A 91 0.66 3.28 2.71
CA ALA A 91 1.14 3.76 1.42
C ALA A 91 0.05 4.45 0.58
N ALA A 92 -1.24 4.20 0.85
CA ALA A 92 -2.29 4.94 0.14
C ALA A 92 -2.38 6.42 0.58
N GLY A 93 -2.04 6.72 1.84
CA GLY A 93 -2.02 8.10 2.36
C GLY A 93 -0.76 8.89 1.96
N PRO A 94 -0.76 10.23 2.11
CA PRO A 94 0.33 11.12 1.68
C PRO A 94 1.52 11.16 2.67
N PHE A 95 1.47 10.37 3.74
CA PHE A 95 2.31 10.56 4.91
C PHE A 95 3.67 9.85 4.79
N SER A 96 4.68 10.47 5.36
CA SER A 96 6.00 9.88 5.58
C SER A 96 5.94 8.73 6.59
N LEU A 97 6.90 7.81 6.53
CA LEU A 97 6.98 6.65 7.41
C LEU A 97 8.17 6.78 8.35
N ARG A 98 8.04 6.23 9.55
CA ARG A 98 9.18 5.94 10.42
C ARG A 98 9.23 4.46 10.69
N MET A 99 10.39 3.85 10.46
CA MET A 99 10.60 2.42 10.66
C MET A 99 11.70 2.19 11.69
N TRP A 100 11.55 1.15 12.51
CA TRP A 100 12.57 0.70 13.45
C TRP A 100 12.41 -0.79 13.77
N ALA A 101 13.52 -1.44 14.12
CA ALA A 101 13.53 -2.80 14.62
C ALA A 101 13.22 -2.85 16.12
N VAL A 102 12.49 -3.88 16.54
CA VAL A 102 12.29 -4.28 17.94
C VAL A 102 13.12 -5.55 18.16
N PRO A 103 14.22 -5.48 18.94
CA PRO A 103 15.02 -6.66 19.23
C PRO A 103 14.35 -7.52 20.32
N ASP A 104 14.51 -8.84 20.20
CA ASP A 104 14.31 -9.77 21.30
C ASP A 104 15.39 -9.52 22.36
N PRO A 105 15.03 -9.20 23.61
CA PRO A 105 16.01 -8.85 24.65
C PRO A 105 16.90 -10.02 25.08
N ILE A 106 16.52 -11.27 24.79
CA ILE A 106 17.26 -12.48 25.15
C ILE A 106 18.21 -12.87 24.01
N THR A 107 17.72 -12.89 22.77
CA THR A 107 18.50 -13.39 21.63
C THR A 107 19.23 -12.30 20.84
N GLY A 108 18.86 -11.04 21.03
CA GLY A 108 19.39 -9.89 20.27
C GLY A 108 18.95 -9.84 18.80
N LYS A 109 18.15 -10.81 18.33
CA LYS A 109 17.62 -10.84 16.97
C LYS A 109 16.44 -9.88 16.82
N VAL A 110 16.15 -9.43 15.61
CA VAL A 110 14.94 -8.64 15.34
C VAL A 110 13.71 -9.51 15.56
N GLN A 111 12.91 -9.19 16.58
CA GLN A 111 11.63 -9.86 16.87
C GLN A 111 10.50 -9.30 15.99
N ALA A 112 10.54 -7.99 15.73
CA ALA A 112 9.58 -7.32 14.88
C ALA A 112 10.16 -6.07 14.20
N TRP A 113 9.59 -5.70 13.06
CA TRP A 113 9.70 -4.34 12.52
C TRP A 113 8.45 -3.55 12.88
N VAL A 114 8.60 -2.25 13.12
CA VAL A 114 7.45 -1.36 13.34
C VAL A 114 7.46 -0.24 12.33
N VAL A 115 6.33 -0.03 11.66
CA VAL A 115 6.03 1.19 10.89
C VAL A 115 5.18 2.10 11.77
N GLY A 116 5.65 3.32 12.01
CA GLY A 116 5.02 4.29 12.91
C GLY A 116 3.57 4.63 12.55
N ALA A 117 2.85 5.14 13.54
CA ALA A 117 1.44 5.54 13.42
C ALA A 117 1.27 6.89 12.72
N TRP A 118 0.01 7.21 12.42
CA TRP A 118 -0.48 8.55 12.10
C TRP A 118 -1.84 8.79 12.76
N GLU A 119 -2.40 9.99 12.61
CA GLU A 119 -3.63 10.47 13.29
C GLU A 119 -4.79 9.45 13.27
N THR A 120 -5.04 8.83 12.10
CA THR A 120 -6.09 7.82 11.91
C THR A 120 -5.54 6.46 11.49
N ARG A 121 -4.27 6.16 11.78
CA ARG A 121 -3.65 4.87 11.45
C ARG A 121 -2.70 4.43 12.57
N ALA A 122 -2.86 3.23 13.09
CA ALA A 122 -2.02 2.73 14.17
C ALA A 122 -0.66 2.28 13.63
N PRO A 123 0.34 2.11 14.50
CA PRO A 123 1.56 1.44 14.12
C PRO A 123 1.26 0.06 13.52
N MET A 124 2.00 -0.33 12.49
CA MET A 124 2.04 -1.71 12.02
C MET A 124 3.21 -2.40 12.71
N THR A 125 2.93 -3.48 13.43
CA THR A 125 3.95 -4.38 13.94
C THR A 125 4.03 -5.60 13.03
N ILE A 126 5.20 -5.81 12.42
CA ILE A 126 5.52 -6.90 11.51
C ILE A 126 6.33 -7.93 12.32
N TRP A 127 5.70 -9.02 12.74
CA TRP A 127 6.36 -10.06 13.53
C TRP A 127 7.28 -10.93 12.66
N MET A 128 8.54 -11.08 13.09
CA MET A 128 9.59 -11.79 12.33
C MET A 128 9.88 -13.20 12.85
N ASP A 129 9.21 -13.62 13.93
CA ASP A 129 9.49 -14.87 14.65
C ASP A 129 8.76 -16.10 14.10
N GLY A 130 8.14 -15.99 12.92
CA GLY A 130 7.45 -17.09 12.26
C GLY A 130 6.18 -17.56 12.97
N ARG A 131 5.63 -16.76 13.89
CA ARG A 131 4.36 -17.08 14.56
C ARG A 131 3.23 -17.26 13.54
N PRO A 132 2.29 -18.20 13.78
CA PRO A 132 1.17 -18.39 12.88
C PRO A 132 0.23 -17.19 12.93
N HIS A 133 -0.46 -16.94 11.82
CA HIS A 133 -1.59 -16.01 11.81
C HIS A 133 -2.73 -16.56 12.68
N PRO A 134 -3.58 -15.67 13.25
CA PRO A 134 -4.75 -16.09 13.98
C PRO A 134 -5.65 -17.02 13.16
N GLY A 135 -6.44 -17.85 13.84
CA GLY A 135 -7.41 -18.71 13.16
C GLY A 135 -8.55 -17.91 12.55
N LYS A 136 -9.21 -18.46 11.53
CA LYS A 136 -10.26 -17.81 10.71
C LYS A 136 -11.35 -17.03 11.49
N ASN A 137 -11.69 -17.46 12.70
CA ASN A 137 -12.75 -16.84 13.51
C ASN A 137 -12.21 -15.91 14.61
N ALA A 138 -10.91 -15.62 14.61
CA ALA A 138 -10.34 -14.66 15.55
C ALA A 138 -10.91 -13.26 15.29
N PRO A 139 -11.01 -12.40 16.32
CA PRO A 139 -11.48 -11.03 16.12
C PRO A 139 -10.62 -10.26 15.13
N HIS A 140 -11.27 -9.52 14.23
CA HIS A 140 -10.58 -8.60 13.32
C HIS A 140 -10.40 -7.24 13.99
N ASP A 141 -9.26 -6.60 13.71
CA ASP A 141 -8.95 -5.24 14.13
C ASP A 141 -8.66 -4.36 12.92
N GLN A 142 -8.73 -3.03 13.05
CA GLN A 142 -8.39 -2.13 11.96
C GLN A 142 -6.93 -2.30 11.53
N THR A 143 -6.05 -2.66 12.46
CA THR A 143 -4.62 -2.91 12.19
C THR A 143 -4.34 -4.28 11.60
N GLY A 144 -5.24 -5.23 11.81
CA GLY A 144 -5.03 -6.63 11.49
C GLY A 144 -3.83 -7.25 12.21
N PHE A 145 -3.38 -8.37 11.66
CA PHE A 145 -2.23 -9.11 12.16
C PHE A 145 -1.21 -9.30 11.04
N THR A 146 0.02 -8.87 11.29
CA THR A 146 1.08 -8.83 10.27
C THR A 146 2.29 -9.67 10.70
N THR A 147 2.72 -10.56 9.82
CA THR A 147 4.01 -11.27 9.94
C THR A 147 4.90 -10.94 8.76
N GLY A 148 6.22 -11.06 8.94
CA GLY A 148 7.20 -10.75 7.90
C GLY A 148 8.18 -11.88 7.67
N VAL A 149 8.65 -11.98 6.42
CA VAL A 149 9.73 -12.88 6.00
C VAL A 149 10.71 -12.10 5.13
N TRP A 150 11.99 -12.44 5.25
CA TRP A 150 13.02 -11.89 4.38
C TRP A 150 13.17 -12.74 3.12
N ASN A 151 13.21 -12.09 1.96
CA ASN A 151 13.57 -12.66 0.67
C ASN A 151 14.78 -11.89 0.10
N GLY A 152 15.99 -12.34 0.44
CA GLY A 152 17.19 -11.53 0.18
C GLY A 152 17.14 -10.20 0.95
N ASN A 153 17.18 -9.08 0.22
CA ASN A 153 17.15 -7.71 0.79
C ASN A 153 15.73 -7.14 0.92
N GLU A 154 14.71 -7.93 0.62
CA GLU A 154 13.31 -7.51 0.64
C GLU A 154 12.61 -8.06 1.88
N LEU A 155 11.95 -7.18 2.64
CA LEU A 155 11.02 -7.61 3.70
C LEU A 155 9.63 -7.72 3.10
N ILE A 156 9.08 -8.94 3.09
CA ILE A 156 7.72 -9.22 2.65
C ILE A 156 6.85 -9.41 3.89
N ALA A 157 5.87 -8.55 4.07
CA ALA A 157 4.93 -8.58 5.19
C ALA A 157 3.53 -9.00 4.72
N THR A 158 2.90 -9.95 5.40
CA THR A 158 1.53 -10.39 5.12
C THR A 158 0.61 -9.93 6.24
N THR A 159 -0.42 -9.14 5.93
CA THR A 159 -1.44 -8.66 6.88
C THR A 159 -2.78 -9.36 6.60
N THR A 160 -3.42 -9.88 7.65
CA THR A 160 -4.76 -10.50 7.62
C THR A 160 -5.58 -10.03 8.82
N HIS A 161 -6.80 -10.55 9.02
CA HIS A 161 -7.66 -10.23 10.17
C HIS A 161 -7.91 -8.71 10.31
N ILE A 162 -7.93 -8.01 9.17
CA ILE A 162 -8.25 -6.59 9.09
C ILE A 162 -9.75 -6.39 9.06
N LYS A 163 -10.22 -5.28 9.63
CA LYS A 163 -11.60 -4.82 9.42
C LYS A 163 -11.79 -4.26 8.01
N THR A 164 -13.04 -4.19 7.58
CA THR A 164 -13.48 -3.45 6.39
C THR A 164 -12.88 -2.03 6.37
N GLY A 165 -12.43 -1.60 5.21
CA GLY A 165 -11.78 -0.32 5.00
C GLY A 165 -12.06 0.26 3.62
N TYR A 166 -11.18 1.14 3.17
CA TYR A 166 -11.23 1.73 1.84
C TYR A 166 -9.87 1.66 1.16
N ILE A 167 -9.87 1.23 -0.10
CA ILE A 167 -8.74 1.25 -1.03
C ILE A 167 -8.45 2.68 -1.47
N ARG A 168 -9.51 3.45 -1.77
CA ARG A 168 -9.49 4.87 -2.18
C ARG A 168 -10.56 5.67 -1.46
N ARG A 169 -10.34 6.97 -1.28
CA ARG A 169 -11.23 7.88 -0.52
C ARG A 169 -12.55 8.25 -1.21
N ASN A 170 -12.79 7.75 -2.43
CA ASN A 170 -14.04 7.94 -3.19
C ASN A 170 -15.01 6.74 -3.06
N GLY A 171 -14.89 5.94 -2.00
CA GLY A 171 -15.83 4.86 -1.71
C GLY A 171 -15.42 3.47 -2.19
N ALA A 172 -14.26 3.33 -2.82
CA ALA A 172 -13.68 2.03 -3.14
C ALA A 172 -13.36 1.26 -1.85
N ALA A 173 -14.23 0.34 -1.45
CA ALA A 173 -14.11 -0.38 -0.19
C ALA A 173 -13.19 -1.61 -0.28
N SER A 174 -12.63 -2.00 0.86
CA SER A 174 -12.01 -3.32 1.08
C SER A 174 -12.80 -4.08 2.15
N SER A 175 -12.94 -5.40 2.01
CA SER A 175 -13.65 -6.24 2.97
C SER A 175 -12.78 -6.64 4.16
N ASP A 176 -13.40 -7.32 5.12
CA ASP A 176 -12.71 -7.96 6.24
C ASP A 176 -12.03 -9.28 5.84
N GLN A 177 -12.27 -9.80 4.63
CA GLN A 177 -11.59 -10.96 4.05
C GLN A 177 -10.37 -10.58 3.23
N ALA A 178 -10.04 -9.29 3.15
CA ALA A 178 -8.88 -8.81 2.42
C ALA A 178 -7.57 -9.27 3.08
N THR A 179 -6.62 -9.70 2.25
CA THR A 179 -5.23 -9.95 2.62
C THR A 179 -4.36 -8.91 1.93
N ILE A 180 -3.41 -8.33 2.68
CA ILE A 180 -2.47 -7.35 2.14
C ILE A 180 -1.07 -7.94 2.20
N THR A 181 -0.40 -8.03 1.06
CA THR A 181 1.03 -8.35 0.99
C THR A 181 1.79 -7.05 0.75
N THR A 182 2.66 -6.68 1.67
CA THR A 182 3.47 -5.45 1.61
C THR A 182 4.93 -5.80 1.42
N HIS A 183 5.52 -5.31 0.34
CA HIS A 183 6.92 -5.46 0.02
C HIS A 183 7.67 -4.17 0.37
N PHE A 184 8.67 -4.26 1.25
CA PHE A 184 9.57 -3.17 1.58
C PHE A 184 10.92 -3.42 0.90
N LEU A 185 11.24 -2.58 -0.10
CA LEU A 185 12.46 -2.67 -0.90
C LEU A 185 13.31 -1.43 -0.68
N ARG A 186 14.48 -1.58 -0.05
CA ARG A 186 15.41 -0.48 0.18
C ARG A 186 16.50 -0.44 -0.89
N HIS A 187 16.64 0.71 -1.55
CA HIS A 187 17.65 1.03 -2.56
C HIS A 187 18.49 2.22 -2.07
N GLY A 188 19.40 1.96 -1.12
CA GLY A 188 20.21 3.01 -0.50
C GLY A 188 19.35 3.99 0.31
N ASP A 189 19.23 5.21 -0.20
CA ASP A 189 18.43 6.30 0.39
C ASP A 189 17.00 6.35 -0.15
N LEU A 190 16.60 5.41 -1.00
CA LEU A 190 15.22 5.26 -1.47
C LEU A 190 14.58 4.02 -0.85
N LEU A 191 13.34 4.13 -0.37
CA LEU A 191 12.51 3.01 0.03
C LEU A 191 11.30 2.95 -0.90
N THR A 192 11.12 1.80 -1.56
CA THR A 192 9.91 1.47 -2.29
C THR A 192 9.04 0.56 -1.43
N VAL A 193 7.78 0.93 -1.26
CA VAL A 193 6.77 0.15 -0.54
C VAL A 193 5.67 -0.23 -1.53
N ALA A 194 5.57 -1.51 -1.87
CA ALA A 194 4.54 -2.03 -2.76
C ALA A 194 3.51 -2.85 -1.97
N LEU A 195 2.23 -2.53 -2.11
CA LEU A 195 1.13 -3.22 -1.45
C LEU A 195 0.30 -3.93 -2.51
N LEU A 196 0.00 -5.19 -2.26
CA LEU A 196 -0.89 -6.01 -3.06
C LEU A 196 -2.07 -6.37 -2.17
N MET A 197 -3.28 -6.08 -2.64
CA MET A 197 -4.52 -6.43 -1.95
C MET A 197 -5.26 -7.51 -2.72
N ASP A 198 -5.41 -8.65 -2.06
CA ASP A 198 -6.33 -9.72 -2.44
C ASP A 198 -7.62 -9.56 -1.63
N ASP A 199 -8.74 -9.27 -2.29
CA ASP A 199 -10.04 -9.16 -1.65
C ASP A 199 -11.11 -9.93 -2.44
N PRO A 200 -11.43 -11.17 -2.04
CA PRO A 200 -12.37 -12.01 -2.78
C PRO A 200 -13.81 -11.49 -2.76
N VAL A 201 -14.15 -10.53 -1.89
CA VAL A 201 -15.50 -9.99 -1.77
C VAL A 201 -15.73 -8.88 -2.80
N TYR A 202 -14.73 -8.03 -3.05
CA TYR A 202 -14.91 -6.83 -3.89
C TYR A 202 -14.05 -6.79 -5.15
N LEU A 203 -12.98 -7.59 -5.23
CA LEU A 203 -12.05 -7.61 -6.35
C LEU A 203 -12.11 -8.93 -7.12
N THR A 204 -11.72 -8.89 -8.39
CA THR A 204 -11.63 -10.06 -9.29
C THR A 204 -10.21 -10.58 -9.44
N GLU A 205 -9.21 -9.73 -9.17
CA GLU A 205 -7.79 -10.04 -9.18
C GLU A 205 -7.07 -9.10 -8.19
N PRO A 206 -5.80 -9.36 -7.81
CA PRO A 206 -5.09 -8.54 -6.84
C PRO A 206 -4.90 -7.09 -7.33
N TYR A 207 -5.15 -6.12 -6.45
CA TYR A 207 -4.84 -4.70 -6.73
C TYR A 207 -3.47 -4.32 -6.17
N ILE A 208 -2.61 -3.75 -7.01
CA ILE A 208 -1.26 -3.31 -6.61
C ILE A 208 -1.15 -1.79 -6.51
N LEU A 209 -0.44 -1.34 -5.48
CA LEU A 209 -0.09 0.06 -5.23
C LEU A 209 1.38 0.15 -4.88
N THR A 210 2.16 0.99 -5.55
CA THR A 210 3.58 1.20 -5.22
C THR A 210 3.82 2.63 -4.79
N ARG A 211 4.68 2.83 -3.78
CA ARG A 211 5.08 4.15 -3.30
C ARG A 211 6.57 4.28 -3.04
N SER A 212 7.08 5.49 -3.27
CA SER A 212 8.49 5.83 -3.04
C SER A 212 8.68 6.86 -1.93
N TYR A 213 9.71 6.63 -1.13
CA TYR A 213 10.11 7.45 0.01
C TYR A 213 11.61 7.70 0.00
N ASN A 214 12.05 8.90 0.36
CA ASN A 214 13.46 9.23 0.53
C ASN A 214 13.86 9.13 2.00
N LEU A 215 15.07 8.64 2.27
CA LEU A 215 15.66 8.70 3.60
C LEU A 215 15.82 10.18 4.00
N SER A 216 15.35 10.50 5.19
CA SER A 216 15.34 11.85 5.74
C SER A 216 16.16 11.91 7.01
N THR A 217 17.00 12.93 7.10
CA THR A 217 17.70 13.31 8.35
C THR A 217 16.76 14.00 9.34
N ASN A 218 15.66 14.59 8.86
CA ASN A 218 14.61 15.11 9.71
C ASN A 218 13.78 13.95 10.28
N PRO A 219 13.61 13.87 11.61
CA PRO A 219 12.86 12.80 12.23
C PRO A 219 11.39 12.88 11.85
N VAL A 220 10.87 11.82 11.22
CA VAL A 220 9.42 11.61 11.08
C VAL A 220 8.86 11.20 12.44
N ALA A 221 7.68 11.69 12.79
CA ALA A 221 7.02 11.33 14.04
C ALA A 221 6.58 9.85 14.01
N ILE A 222 6.68 9.15 15.15
CA ILE A 222 6.19 7.76 15.29
C ILE A 222 4.68 7.67 15.55
N GLY A 223 4.02 8.82 15.66
CA GLY A 223 2.58 8.97 15.79
C GLY A 223 2.13 10.33 15.28
N GLY A 224 0.86 10.43 14.90
CA GLY A 224 0.25 11.69 14.47
C GLY A 224 -0.31 12.49 15.64
N PRO A 225 -0.79 13.73 15.39
CA PRO A 225 -1.65 14.43 16.34
C PRO A 225 -2.90 13.59 16.65
N PRO A 226 -3.57 13.83 17.79
CA PRO A 226 -4.86 13.21 18.04
C PRO A 226 -5.86 13.63 16.96
N CYS A 227 -6.67 12.69 16.47
CA CYS A 227 -7.76 13.04 15.59
C CYS A 227 -8.84 13.80 16.37
N ILE A 228 -9.25 14.96 15.84
CA ILE A 228 -10.26 15.82 16.44
C ILE A 228 -11.54 15.74 15.60
N VAL A 229 -12.64 15.35 16.24
CA VAL A 229 -13.96 15.34 15.60
C VAL A 229 -14.45 16.79 15.47
N GLY A 230 -14.70 17.21 14.22
CA GLY A 230 -15.34 18.49 13.90
C GLY A 230 -16.81 18.31 13.50
N ASP A 231 -17.51 19.42 13.27
CA ASP A 231 -18.78 19.43 12.55
C ASP A 231 -18.51 19.95 11.13
N GLU A 232 -18.65 19.07 10.13
CA GLU A 232 -18.50 19.40 8.71
C GLU A 232 -19.84 19.68 8.02
N GLY A 233 -20.94 19.83 8.79
CA GLY A 233 -22.25 20.24 8.29
C GLY A 233 -23.09 19.10 7.73
N VAL A 234 -22.85 17.85 8.14
CA VAL A 234 -23.68 16.70 7.74
C VAL A 234 -24.99 16.71 8.55
N GLU A 235 -26.10 16.47 7.85
CA GLU A 235 -27.42 16.37 8.45
C GLU A 235 -27.47 15.31 9.57
N SER A 236 -27.86 15.73 10.78
CA SER A 236 -27.97 14.83 11.94
C SER A 236 -29.05 13.77 11.76
N GLY A 237 -28.80 12.56 12.27
CA GLY A 237 -29.73 11.43 12.21
C GLY A 237 -29.82 10.73 10.84
N ARG A 238 -29.05 11.20 9.84
CA ARG A 238 -28.97 10.60 8.52
C ARG A 238 -27.61 9.94 8.31
N VAL A 239 -27.62 8.73 7.73
CA VAL A 239 -26.41 8.09 7.20
C VAL A 239 -26.34 8.36 5.69
N PRO A 240 -25.44 9.24 5.20
CA PRO A 240 -25.36 9.56 3.78
C PRO A 240 -25.04 8.33 2.94
N HIS A 241 -25.84 8.09 1.90
CA HIS A 241 -25.64 7.02 0.93
C HIS A 241 -26.46 7.32 -0.35
N TYR A 242 -26.12 6.62 -1.43
CA TYR A 242 -26.94 6.57 -2.63
C TYR A 242 -27.66 5.22 -2.73
N LEU A 243 -28.94 5.26 -3.10
CA LEU A 243 -29.68 4.05 -3.46
C LEU A 243 -29.16 3.51 -4.81
N PRO A 244 -29.38 2.21 -5.11
CA PRO A 244 -29.01 1.63 -6.40
C PRO A 244 -29.51 2.46 -7.59
N GLY A 245 -28.61 2.81 -8.51
CA GLY A 245 -28.91 3.65 -9.67
C GLY A 245 -29.22 5.12 -9.38
N LYS A 246 -28.95 5.61 -8.16
CA LYS A 246 -29.20 7.01 -7.74
C LYS A 246 -27.93 7.79 -7.41
N ASN A 247 -26.74 7.26 -7.68
CA ASN A 247 -25.50 8.01 -7.55
C ASN A 247 -25.46 9.09 -8.65
N PRO A 248 -25.40 10.39 -8.31
CA PRO A 248 -25.47 11.48 -9.28
C PRO A 248 -24.15 11.75 -10.01
N PHE A 249 -23.07 11.04 -9.66
CA PHE A 249 -21.71 11.29 -10.17
C PHE A 249 -21.24 10.23 -11.17
N VAL A 250 -22.12 9.32 -11.62
CA VAL A 250 -21.73 8.19 -12.48
C VAL A 250 -21.08 8.66 -13.78
N ASP A 251 -21.53 9.78 -14.33
CA ASP A 251 -21.02 10.38 -15.56
C ASP A 251 -19.99 11.50 -15.32
N GLU A 252 -19.58 11.77 -14.07
CA GLU A 252 -18.67 12.88 -13.74
C GLU A 252 -17.33 12.75 -14.49
N MET A 253 -16.76 11.55 -14.55
CA MET A 253 -15.51 11.31 -15.29
C MET A 253 -15.67 11.48 -16.81
N THR A 254 -16.86 11.18 -17.34
CA THR A 254 -17.20 11.44 -18.75
C THR A 254 -17.34 12.94 -19.00
N GLN A 255 -18.01 13.69 -18.12
CA GLN A 255 -18.19 15.13 -18.25
C GLN A 255 -16.87 15.90 -18.09
N LEU A 256 -16.04 15.52 -17.12
CA LEU A 256 -14.79 16.23 -16.81
C LEU A 256 -13.65 15.87 -17.78
N TYR A 257 -13.51 14.60 -18.14
CA TYR A 257 -12.33 14.09 -18.83
C TYR A 257 -12.64 13.30 -20.10
N GLY A 258 -13.92 13.15 -20.47
CA GLY A 258 -14.33 12.34 -21.63
C GLY A 258 -14.07 10.86 -21.48
N ILE A 259 -13.80 10.39 -20.25
CA ILE A 259 -13.55 9.00 -19.90
C ILE A 259 -14.90 8.27 -19.84
N PRO A 260 -15.14 7.25 -20.69
CA PRO A 260 -16.41 6.52 -20.70
C PRO A 260 -16.69 5.83 -19.36
N GLU A 261 -17.96 5.69 -18.98
CA GLU A 261 -18.39 5.05 -17.72
C GLU A 261 -17.82 3.63 -17.55
N GLU A 262 -17.73 2.85 -18.63
CA GLU A 262 -17.17 1.49 -18.58
C GLU A 262 -15.68 1.46 -18.18
N ALA A 263 -14.96 2.56 -18.35
CA ALA A 263 -13.59 2.74 -17.86
C ALA A 263 -13.58 3.25 -16.40
N SER A 264 -14.37 4.28 -16.11
CA SER A 264 -14.37 4.93 -14.79
C SER A 264 -14.92 4.03 -13.69
N LEU A 265 -15.87 3.16 -14.01
CA LEU A 265 -16.48 2.24 -13.05
C LEU A 265 -15.60 1.03 -12.67
N GLY A 266 -14.36 0.97 -13.19
CA GLY A 266 -13.39 -0.09 -12.92
C GLY A 266 -13.73 -1.44 -13.54
N GLY A 267 -13.06 -2.48 -13.08
CA GLY A 267 -13.07 -3.85 -13.61
C GLY A 267 -11.65 -4.30 -13.97
N ALA A 268 -11.37 -5.61 -13.90
CA ALA A 268 -10.04 -6.17 -14.16
C ALA A 268 -9.44 -5.67 -15.48
N GLU A 269 -10.22 -5.68 -16.56
CA GLU A 269 -9.75 -5.19 -17.87
C GLU A 269 -9.22 -3.75 -17.81
N THR A 270 -9.76 -2.89 -16.96
CA THR A 270 -9.33 -1.49 -16.83
C THR A 270 -7.95 -1.32 -16.20
N MET A 271 -7.37 -2.37 -15.61
CA MET A 271 -5.98 -2.36 -15.12
C MET A 271 -4.95 -2.41 -16.25
N TYR A 272 -5.33 -2.95 -17.40
CA TYR A 272 -4.39 -3.30 -18.46
C TYR A 272 -4.38 -2.24 -19.57
N PRO A 273 -3.20 -1.85 -20.10
CA PRO A 273 -3.10 -0.83 -21.15
C PRO A 273 -3.93 -1.11 -22.40
N GLU A 274 -4.14 -2.38 -22.74
CA GLU A 274 -4.89 -2.86 -23.90
C GLU A 274 -6.35 -2.43 -23.87
N PHE A 275 -6.91 -2.15 -22.69
CA PHE A 275 -8.28 -1.66 -22.55
C PHE A 275 -8.51 -0.33 -23.29
N ARG A 276 -7.45 0.46 -23.51
CA ARG A 276 -7.51 1.68 -24.31
C ARG A 276 -8.01 1.43 -25.74
N ASP A 277 -7.69 0.27 -26.32
CA ASP A 277 -8.16 -0.09 -27.66
C ASP A 277 -9.67 -0.37 -27.70
N LYS A 278 -10.24 -0.88 -26.59
CA LYS A 278 -11.68 -1.13 -26.44
C LYS A 278 -12.48 0.16 -26.37
N ILE A 279 -11.93 1.20 -25.73
CA ILE A 279 -12.61 2.47 -25.50
C ILE A 279 -12.25 3.56 -26.50
N LYS A 280 -11.32 3.32 -27.45
CA LYS A 280 -10.75 4.36 -28.34
C LYS A 280 -11.80 5.19 -29.10
N ASP A 281 -12.90 4.57 -29.51
CA ASP A 281 -13.96 5.23 -30.28
C ASP A 281 -14.98 5.96 -29.37
N LYS A 282 -14.99 5.64 -28.08
CA LYS A 282 -15.87 6.23 -27.05
C LYS A 282 -15.18 7.36 -26.29
N PHE A 283 -13.86 7.24 -26.05
CA PHE A 283 -13.07 8.26 -25.38
C PHE A 283 -12.95 9.50 -26.26
N LYS A 284 -13.31 10.66 -25.72
CA LYS A 284 -13.19 11.94 -26.41
C LYS A 284 -12.57 12.96 -25.48
N LEU A 285 -11.30 13.28 -25.71
CA LEU A 285 -10.61 14.30 -24.93
C LEU A 285 -11.39 15.63 -24.98
N PRO A 286 -11.81 16.18 -23.82
CA PRO A 286 -12.51 17.45 -23.79
C PRO A 286 -11.64 18.58 -24.35
N ALA A 287 -12.27 19.55 -25.04
CA ALA A 287 -11.56 20.70 -25.63
C ALA A 287 -10.83 21.56 -24.57
N LYS A 288 -11.33 21.55 -23.33
CA LYS A 288 -10.70 22.14 -22.16
C LYS A 288 -10.90 21.20 -21.00
N CYS A 289 -9.84 20.95 -20.24
CA CYS A 289 -9.97 20.24 -18.99
C CYS A 289 -10.54 21.20 -17.91
N PRO A 290 -11.63 20.84 -17.22
CA PRO A 290 -12.32 21.73 -16.30
C PRO A 290 -11.83 21.65 -14.85
N LYS A 291 -11.15 20.57 -14.44
CA LYS A 291 -10.76 20.30 -13.05
C LYS A 291 -9.52 19.41 -13.00
N ASN A 292 -8.62 19.65 -12.04
CA ASN A 292 -7.42 18.82 -11.77
C ASN A 292 -6.60 18.48 -13.03
N CYS A 293 -6.54 19.43 -13.95
CA CYS A 293 -5.82 19.31 -15.19
C CYS A 293 -4.34 19.38 -14.86
N ALA A 294 -3.61 18.31 -15.14
CA ALA A 294 -2.16 18.39 -15.13
C ALA A 294 -1.78 19.62 -15.98
N ASN A 295 -1.05 20.56 -15.39
CA ASN A 295 -0.23 21.46 -16.20
C ASN A 295 0.60 20.54 -17.10
N ALA A 296 0.26 20.51 -18.38
CA ALA A 296 1.14 19.97 -19.39
C ALA A 296 2.40 20.86 -19.39
N GLY A 297 3.38 20.52 -18.55
CA GLY A 297 4.72 21.09 -18.52
C GLY A 297 5.00 22.14 -17.43
N GLY A 298 6.09 21.91 -16.68
CA GLY A 298 7.03 22.95 -16.26
C GLY A 298 6.83 23.58 -14.88
N ASN A 299 7.50 23.06 -13.86
CA ASN A 299 8.79 23.60 -13.37
C ASN A 299 9.54 22.53 -12.55
#